data_AF-A0A9E3ITS9-F1
#
_entry.id   AF-A0A9E3ITS9-F1
#
_cell.length_a   1.000
_cell.length_b   1.000
_cell.length_c   1.000
_cell.angle_alpha   90.00
_cell.angle_beta   90.00
_cell.angle_gamma   90.00
#
_symmetry.space_group_name_H-M   'P 1'
#
loop_
_entity.id
_entity.type
_entity.pdbx_description
1 polymer ?
#
loop_
_entity_poly.entity_id
_entity_poly.type
_entity_poly.pdbx_seq_one_letter_code
_entity_poly.pdbx_strand_id
1 'polypeptide(L)'
;MRLRFLSLCLCALAALVFVAGCERADVASFTAEIDEPNYRRGKDLLRQGRNQEALASFLKVVDKRGDDAPESHLEIGILYQQHIKDPIAAIYHYRKFRELKPNSPQADLVRQRIDAATRDFARTLPAQPLENQMEHLDLLDKVDQLQRENSQLKEQLIAAKTQAINTPRPSVSMIAPEPASADAGSPDDSPIARAPDADPAGPLAPAPVPVAPPARPQPTAPTVSLNRPSVATPPPAAPRPAAPVVSANARRHTIAKGDTLFSLAQRYYGNRSRWRDIYAANRDQLSSENTPLRIGMELKIP
;
A
#
# COMPACT_ATOMS: atom_id res chain seq x y z
N MET A 1 -53.70 -52.98 -17.62
CA MET A 1 -52.90 -51.96 -18.36
C MET A 1 -52.15 -50.97 -17.48
N ARG A 2 -52.80 -50.26 -16.53
CA ARG A 2 -52.16 -49.16 -15.76
C ARG A 2 -50.84 -49.48 -15.05
N LEU A 3 -50.68 -50.69 -14.48
CA LEU A 3 -49.45 -51.10 -13.77
C LEU A 3 -48.20 -51.20 -14.68
N ARG A 4 -48.37 -51.62 -15.95
CA ARG A 4 -47.26 -51.70 -16.92
C ARG A 4 -46.80 -50.32 -17.39
N PHE A 5 -47.72 -49.37 -17.54
CA PHE A 5 -47.40 -47.97 -17.85
C PHE A 5 -46.62 -47.29 -16.72
N LEU A 6 -47.00 -47.53 -15.46
CA LEU A 6 -46.28 -46.96 -14.32
C LEU A 6 -44.82 -47.46 -14.25
N SER A 7 -44.60 -48.75 -14.51
CA SER A 7 -43.25 -49.33 -14.54
C SER A 7 -42.41 -48.84 -15.72
N LEU A 8 -43.01 -48.63 -16.90
CA LEU A 8 -42.33 -48.02 -18.05
C LEU A 8 -41.92 -46.55 -17.78
N CYS A 9 -42.79 -45.76 -17.14
CA CYS A 9 -42.45 -44.40 -16.74
C CYS A 9 -41.33 -44.36 -15.68
N LEU A 10 -41.31 -45.30 -14.73
CA LEU A 10 -40.26 -45.37 -13.71
C LEU A 10 -38.88 -45.68 -14.33
N CYS A 11 -38.82 -46.61 -15.30
CA CYS A 11 -37.61 -46.91 -16.05
C CYS A 11 -37.15 -45.74 -16.93
N ALA A 12 -38.08 -45.01 -17.56
CA ALA A 12 -37.76 -43.81 -18.34
C ALA A 12 -37.20 -42.67 -17.47
N LEU A 13 -37.74 -42.47 -16.26
CA LEU A 13 -37.23 -41.47 -15.32
C LEU A 13 -35.83 -41.84 -14.81
N ALA A 14 -35.59 -43.12 -14.51
CA ALA A 14 -34.27 -43.61 -14.09
C ALA A 14 -33.22 -43.48 -15.22
N ALA A 15 -33.60 -43.71 -16.47
CA ALA A 15 -32.73 -43.50 -17.62
C ALA A 15 -32.37 -42.02 -17.83
N LEU A 16 -33.32 -41.11 -17.57
CA LEU A 16 -33.09 -39.67 -17.73
C LEU A 16 -32.14 -39.09 -16.65
N VAL A 17 -32.15 -39.66 -15.44
CA VAL A 17 -31.15 -39.37 -14.39
C VAL A 17 -29.74 -39.89 -14.76
N PHE A 18 -29.65 -40.95 -15.56
CA PHE A 18 -28.36 -41.52 -15.99
C PHE A 18 -27.65 -40.73 -17.10
N VAL A 19 -28.36 -39.87 -17.85
CA VAL A 19 -27.79 -39.05 -18.93
C VAL A 19 -27.40 -37.65 -18.45
N ALA A 20 -27.97 -37.16 -17.34
CA ALA A 20 -27.67 -35.85 -16.76
C ALA A 20 -26.46 -35.85 -15.79
N GLY A 21 -25.52 -36.78 -15.95
CA GLY A 21 -24.56 -37.12 -14.90
C GLY A 21 -23.16 -37.54 -15.35
N CYS A 22 -22.59 -36.94 -16.39
CA CYS A 22 -21.16 -37.11 -16.73
C CYS A 22 -20.54 -35.97 -17.56
N GLU A 23 -20.72 -34.71 -17.14
CA GLU A 23 -19.74 -33.65 -17.48
C GLU A 23 -18.84 -33.44 -16.26
N ARG A 24 -18.15 -34.51 -15.87
CA ARG A 24 -17.14 -34.47 -14.80
C ARG A 24 -15.82 -34.15 -15.47
N ALA A 25 -15.41 -32.88 -15.36
CA ALA A 25 -14.15 -32.36 -15.89
C ALA A 25 -12.97 -33.31 -15.62
N ASP A 26 -12.04 -33.37 -16.58
CA ASP A 26 -10.95 -34.34 -16.65
C ASP A 26 -10.29 -34.62 -15.30
N VAL A 27 -10.43 -35.86 -14.83
CA VAL A 27 -9.77 -36.35 -13.60
C VAL A 27 -8.31 -36.69 -13.89
N ALA A 28 -7.58 -35.70 -14.41
CA ALA A 28 -6.18 -35.82 -14.79
C ALA A 28 -5.26 -35.57 -13.59
N SER A 29 -5.09 -36.58 -12.71
CA SER A 29 -3.81 -36.90 -12.04
C SER A 29 -3.96 -38.04 -11.01
N PHE A 30 -3.77 -39.29 -11.44
CA PHE A 30 -3.55 -40.41 -10.51
C PHE A 30 -2.12 -40.45 -9.94
N THR A 31 -1.18 -39.72 -10.55
CA THR A 31 0.21 -39.60 -10.10
C THR A 31 0.36 -38.51 -9.04
N ALA A 32 1.20 -38.74 -8.02
CA ALA A 32 1.60 -37.68 -7.12
C ALA A 32 2.44 -36.63 -7.88
N GLU A 33 2.34 -35.36 -7.50
CA GLU A 33 3.07 -34.27 -8.17
C GLU A 33 4.59 -34.52 -8.20
N ILE A 34 5.12 -35.09 -7.12
CA ILE A 34 6.54 -35.41 -6.98
C ILE A 34 7.06 -36.46 -7.98
N ASP A 35 6.17 -37.26 -8.56
CA ASP A 35 6.51 -38.28 -9.56
C ASP A 35 6.54 -37.72 -10.99
N GLU A 36 5.99 -36.52 -11.22
CA GLU A 36 6.02 -35.84 -12.52
C GLU A 36 7.47 -35.73 -13.04
N PRO A 37 7.73 -36.06 -14.32
CA PRO A 37 9.09 -36.04 -14.86
C PRO A 37 9.71 -34.64 -14.80
N ASN A 38 8.90 -33.58 -14.94
CA ASN A 38 9.34 -32.20 -14.82
C ASN A 38 9.69 -31.81 -13.37
N TYR A 39 8.99 -32.34 -12.36
CA TYR A 39 9.31 -32.09 -10.95
C TYR A 39 10.65 -32.75 -10.58
N ARG A 40 10.82 -34.03 -10.92
CA ARG A 40 12.08 -34.77 -10.69
C ARG A 40 13.26 -34.11 -11.40
N ARG A 41 13.09 -33.73 -12.67
CA ARG A 41 14.08 -32.94 -13.42
C ARG A 41 14.42 -31.62 -12.73
N GLY A 42 13.43 -30.91 -12.20
CA GLY A 42 13.64 -29.69 -11.41
C GLY A 42 14.54 -29.93 -10.19
N LYS A 43 14.26 -30.97 -9.39
CA LYS A 43 15.10 -31.34 -8.24
C LYS A 43 16.52 -31.76 -8.66
N ASP A 44 16.68 -32.47 -9.77
CA ASP A 44 18.01 -32.85 -10.29
C ASP A 44 18.83 -31.63 -10.74
N LEU A 45 18.18 -30.65 -11.38
CA LEU A 45 18.80 -29.38 -11.77
C LEU A 45 19.20 -28.52 -10.57
N LEU A 46 18.41 -28.52 -9.49
CA LEU A 46 18.81 -27.88 -8.22
C LEU A 46 20.09 -28.49 -7.64
N ARG A 47 20.24 -29.82 -7.65
CA ARG A 47 21.48 -30.49 -7.21
C ARG A 47 22.70 -30.13 -8.07
N GLN A 48 22.48 -29.72 -9.31
CA GLN A 48 23.50 -29.21 -10.24
C GLN A 48 23.72 -27.68 -10.13
N GLY A 49 23.01 -26.98 -9.24
CA GLY A 49 23.04 -25.52 -9.13
C GLY A 49 22.39 -24.76 -10.29
N ARG A 50 21.68 -25.46 -11.19
CA ARG A 50 21.09 -24.91 -12.43
C ARG A 50 19.73 -24.28 -12.16
N ASN A 51 19.72 -23.26 -11.31
CA ASN A 51 18.53 -22.68 -10.69
C ASN A 51 17.48 -22.17 -11.69
N GLN A 52 17.90 -21.54 -12.80
CA GLN A 52 16.99 -21.05 -13.84
C GLN A 52 16.28 -22.19 -14.60
N GLU A 53 17.00 -23.28 -14.89
CA GLU A 53 16.42 -24.45 -15.56
C GLU A 53 15.56 -25.28 -14.63
N ALA A 54 15.91 -25.33 -13.33
CA ALA A 54 15.07 -25.89 -12.29
C ALA A 54 13.73 -25.15 -12.20
N LEU A 55 13.77 -23.81 -12.15
CA LEU A 55 12.57 -22.95 -12.19
C LEU A 55 11.70 -23.27 -13.41
N ALA A 56 12.29 -23.29 -14.60
CA ALA A 56 11.57 -23.60 -15.84
C ALA A 56 10.98 -25.03 -15.85
N SER A 57 11.59 -25.96 -15.13
CA SER A 57 11.07 -27.33 -14.98
C SER A 57 9.88 -27.39 -14.03
N PHE A 58 9.93 -26.71 -12.87
CA PHE A 58 8.79 -26.62 -11.95
C PHE A 58 7.61 -25.83 -12.54
N LEU A 59 7.86 -24.74 -13.26
CA LEU A 59 6.78 -23.98 -13.93
C LEU A 59 5.99 -24.82 -14.93
N LYS A 60 6.63 -25.79 -15.61
CA LYS A 60 5.93 -26.76 -16.47
C LYS A 60 5.03 -27.74 -15.71
N VAL A 61 5.28 -27.97 -14.41
CA VAL A 61 4.39 -28.76 -13.55
C VAL A 61 3.15 -27.93 -13.19
N VAL A 62 3.34 -26.67 -12.81
CA VAL A 62 2.27 -25.70 -12.51
C VAL A 62 1.35 -25.51 -13.73
N ASP A 63 1.93 -25.27 -14.91
CA ASP A 63 1.22 -25.10 -16.19
C ASP A 63 0.39 -26.34 -16.55
N LYS A 64 1.00 -27.54 -16.48
CA LYS A 64 0.31 -28.82 -16.75
C LYS A 64 -0.84 -29.10 -15.78
N ARG A 65 -0.73 -28.68 -14.52
CA ARG A 65 -1.69 -28.98 -13.43
C ARG A 65 -2.68 -27.84 -13.16
N GLY A 66 -2.66 -26.75 -13.94
CA GLY A 66 -3.58 -25.63 -13.78
C GLY A 66 -3.52 -24.98 -12.38
N ASP A 67 -2.31 -24.67 -11.92
CA ASP A 67 -1.99 -24.17 -10.57
C ASP A 67 -2.23 -25.16 -9.39
N ASP A 68 -2.73 -26.39 -9.60
CA ASP A 68 -2.76 -27.45 -8.56
C ASP A 68 -1.40 -28.15 -8.44
N ALA A 69 -0.34 -27.40 -8.11
CA ALA A 69 1.02 -27.93 -8.00
C ALA A 69 1.74 -27.43 -6.74
N PRO A 70 1.24 -27.76 -5.53
CA PRO A 70 1.77 -27.21 -4.28
C PRO A 70 3.28 -27.40 -4.13
N GLU A 71 3.81 -28.60 -4.38
CA GLU A 71 5.24 -28.88 -4.16
C GLU A 71 6.11 -28.02 -5.09
N SER A 72 5.69 -27.84 -6.34
CA SER A 72 6.33 -26.93 -7.30
C SER A 72 6.20 -25.47 -6.86
N HIS A 73 5.04 -25.01 -6.39
CA HIS A 73 4.91 -23.66 -5.83
C HIS A 73 5.88 -23.42 -4.66
N LEU A 74 6.10 -24.42 -3.78
CA LEU A 74 7.08 -24.30 -2.70
C LEU A 74 8.51 -24.14 -3.24
N GLU A 75 8.95 -25.01 -4.14
CA GLU A 75 10.31 -24.99 -4.72
C GLU A 75 10.55 -23.70 -5.55
N ILE A 76 9.56 -23.27 -6.33
CA ILE A 76 9.60 -22.01 -7.10
C ILE A 76 9.71 -20.79 -6.18
N GLY A 77 8.94 -20.75 -5.09
CA GLY A 77 9.04 -19.67 -4.11
C GLY A 77 10.43 -19.57 -3.48
N ILE A 78 11.05 -20.72 -3.17
CA ILE A 78 12.43 -20.81 -2.66
C ILE A 78 13.42 -20.28 -3.70
N LEU A 79 13.29 -20.66 -4.97
CA LEU A 79 14.12 -20.17 -6.07
C LEU A 79 14.04 -18.64 -6.24
N TYR A 80 12.82 -18.07 -6.22
CA TYR A 80 12.64 -16.63 -6.31
C TYR A 80 13.25 -15.88 -5.12
N GLN A 81 13.04 -16.36 -3.89
CA GLN A 81 13.59 -15.73 -2.69
C GLN A 81 15.13 -15.82 -2.62
N GLN A 82 15.70 -16.99 -2.91
CA GLN A 82 17.11 -17.27 -2.64
C GLN A 82 18.03 -16.90 -3.81
N HIS A 83 17.65 -17.19 -5.05
CA HIS A 83 18.54 -17.06 -6.21
C HIS A 83 18.21 -15.88 -7.12
N ILE A 84 16.93 -15.59 -7.35
CA ILE A 84 16.50 -14.51 -8.27
C ILE A 84 16.36 -13.17 -7.53
N LYS A 85 16.14 -13.21 -6.22
CA LYS A 85 15.90 -12.03 -5.35
C LYS A 85 14.64 -11.25 -5.74
N ASP A 86 13.61 -11.95 -6.20
CA ASP A 86 12.26 -11.40 -6.37
C ASP A 86 11.38 -11.81 -5.16
N PRO A 87 11.22 -10.94 -4.15
CA PRO A 87 10.38 -11.26 -3.01
C PRO A 87 8.89 -11.28 -3.34
N ILE A 88 8.43 -10.57 -4.38
CA ILE A 88 7.00 -10.51 -4.74
C ILE A 88 6.57 -11.84 -5.36
N ALA A 89 7.35 -12.36 -6.31
CA ALA A 89 7.13 -13.67 -6.90
C ALA A 89 7.21 -14.77 -5.82
N ALA A 90 8.19 -14.70 -4.92
CA ALA A 90 8.29 -15.63 -3.80
C ALA A 90 7.02 -15.64 -2.91
N ILE A 91 6.52 -14.47 -2.50
CA ILE A 91 5.29 -14.33 -1.70
C ILE A 91 4.09 -14.93 -2.42
N TYR A 92 3.94 -14.71 -3.73
CA TYR A 92 2.85 -15.28 -4.53
C TYR A 92 2.88 -16.82 -4.48
N HIS A 93 4.00 -17.45 -4.82
CA HIS A 93 4.11 -18.91 -4.85
C HIS A 93 3.95 -19.52 -3.44
N TYR A 94 4.47 -18.89 -2.38
CA TYR A 94 4.25 -19.34 -1.01
C TYR A 94 2.78 -19.22 -0.54
N ARG A 95 2.07 -18.16 -0.94
CA ARG A 95 0.63 -18.05 -0.67
C ARG A 95 -0.15 -19.14 -1.39
N LYS A 96 0.23 -19.48 -2.64
CA LYS A 96 -0.41 -20.55 -3.41
C LYS A 96 -0.21 -21.92 -2.78
N PHE A 97 1.00 -22.23 -2.26
CA PHE A 97 1.22 -23.44 -1.45
C PHE A 97 0.27 -23.52 -0.25
N ARG A 98 0.10 -22.42 0.50
CA ARG A 98 -0.76 -22.40 1.69
C ARG A 98 -2.26 -22.47 1.36
N GLU A 99 -2.68 -22.00 0.20
CA GLU A 99 -4.05 -22.17 -0.31
C GLU A 99 -4.34 -23.66 -0.59
N LEU A 100 -3.41 -24.35 -1.24
CA LEU A 100 -3.54 -25.76 -1.64
C LEU A 100 -3.32 -26.74 -0.46
N LYS A 101 -2.41 -26.41 0.47
CA LYS A 101 -2.05 -27.25 1.62
C LYS A 101 -2.03 -26.44 2.93
N PRO A 102 -3.19 -25.98 3.45
CA PRO A 102 -3.26 -25.14 4.65
C PRO A 102 -2.77 -25.84 5.94
N ASN A 103 -2.96 -27.16 6.04
CA ASN A 103 -2.62 -27.97 7.21
C ASN A 103 -1.36 -28.83 6.99
N SER A 104 -0.48 -28.45 6.05
CA SER A 104 0.77 -29.18 5.79
C SER A 104 1.79 -28.97 6.92
N PRO A 105 2.68 -29.95 7.21
CA PRO A 105 3.80 -29.76 8.13
C PRO A 105 4.77 -28.65 7.72
N GLN A 106 4.78 -28.26 6.44
CA GLN A 106 5.57 -27.14 5.92
C GLN A 106 4.84 -25.78 6.07
N ALA A 107 3.58 -25.72 6.50
CA ALA A 107 2.79 -24.48 6.53
C ALA A 107 3.43 -23.37 7.38
N ASP A 108 4.03 -23.71 8.53
CA ASP A 108 4.73 -22.76 9.40
C ASP A 108 6.05 -22.26 8.77
N LEU A 109 6.82 -23.16 8.16
CA LEU A 109 8.02 -22.78 7.39
C LEU A 109 7.67 -21.82 6.24
N VAL A 110 6.56 -22.08 5.54
CA VAL A 110 6.10 -21.25 4.43
C VAL A 110 5.57 -19.90 4.92
N ARG A 111 4.89 -19.85 6.07
CA ARG A 111 4.53 -18.59 6.75
C ARG A 111 5.78 -17.78 7.09
N GLN A 112 6.77 -18.38 7.76
CA GLN A 112 8.04 -17.70 8.09
C GLN A 112 8.77 -17.19 6.84
N ARG A 113 8.72 -17.94 5.73
CA ARG A 113 9.28 -17.51 4.44
C ARG A 113 8.52 -16.35 3.80
N ILE A 114 7.18 -16.30 3.90
CA ILE A 114 6.38 -15.13 3.50
C ILE A 114 6.77 -13.91 4.33
N ASP A 115 6.92 -14.06 5.64
CA ASP A 115 7.29 -12.95 6.54
C ASP A 115 8.72 -12.46 6.28
N ALA A 116 9.64 -13.36 5.93
CA ALA A 116 10.98 -13.00 5.47
C ALA A 116 10.96 -12.26 4.12
N ALA A 117 10.32 -12.82 3.10
CA ALA A 117 10.21 -12.19 1.78
C ALA A 117 9.47 -10.83 1.84
N THR A 118 8.48 -10.69 2.72
CA THR A 118 7.77 -9.41 2.93
C THR A 118 8.70 -8.35 3.52
N ARG A 119 9.60 -8.72 4.45
CA ARG A 119 10.64 -7.81 4.96
C ARG A 119 11.68 -7.47 3.90
N ASP A 120 12.10 -8.44 3.09
CA ASP A 120 13.02 -8.20 1.98
C ASP A 120 12.42 -7.25 0.94
N PHE A 121 11.13 -7.41 0.59
CA PHE A 121 10.41 -6.45 -0.25
C PHE A 121 10.33 -5.07 0.39
N ALA A 122 9.96 -4.97 1.68
CA ALA A 122 9.84 -3.69 2.38
C ALA A 122 11.15 -2.88 2.37
N ARG A 123 12.31 -3.53 2.46
CA ARG A 123 13.64 -2.91 2.33
C ARG A 123 13.92 -2.31 0.94
N THR A 124 13.28 -2.81 -0.12
CA THR A 124 13.43 -2.24 -1.47
C THR A 124 12.65 -0.95 -1.69
N LEU A 125 11.76 -0.58 -0.75
CA LEU A 125 10.92 0.60 -0.90
C LEU A 125 11.69 1.87 -0.49
N PRO A 126 11.66 2.95 -1.30
CA PRO A 126 12.50 4.14 -1.12
C PRO A 126 12.16 5.00 0.11
N ALA A 127 11.23 4.55 0.96
CA ALA A 127 10.84 5.20 2.22
C ALA A 127 10.97 4.24 3.43
N GLN A 128 11.67 3.11 3.28
CA GLN A 128 11.94 2.09 4.32
C GLN A 128 10.85 1.96 5.40
N PRO A 129 9.67 1.41 5.08
CA PRO A 129 8.53 1.34 6.01
C PRO A 129 8.75 0.43 7.24
N LEU A 130 9.90 -0.25 7.35
CA LEU A 130 10.31 -1.00 8.54
C LEU A 130 11.17 -0.16 9.51
N GLU A 131 11.97 0.78 9.01
CA GLU A 131 12.76 1.72 9.83
C GLU A 131 11.79 2.56 10.67
N ASN A 132 10.84 3.21 9.98
CA ASN A 132 9.72 3.94 10.57
C ASN A 132 8.86 3.08 11.52
N GLN A 133 8.86 1.74 11.41
CA GLN A 133 8.04 0.88 12.27
C GLN A 133 8.71 0.58 13.62
N MET A 134 10.04 0.52 13.65
CA MET A 134 10.80 0.45 14.91
C MET A 134 10.81 1.81 15.60
N GLU A 135 11.01 2.91 14.85
CA GLU A 135 10.86 4.27 15.38
C GLU A 135 9.45 4.54 15.93
N HIS A 136 8.39 4.03 15.27
CA HIS A 136 7.02 4.16 15.76
C HIS A 136 6.79 3.41 17.08
N LEU A 137 7.41 2.25 17.29
CA LEU A 137 7.30 1.52 18.56
C LEU A 137 7.98 2.29 19.71
N ASP A 138 9.21 2.78 19.50
CA ASP A 138 9.93 3.61 20.48
C ASP A 138 9.17 4.93 20.76
N LEU A 139 8.58 5.53 19.72
CA LEU A 139 7.75 6.73 19.85
C LEU A 139 6.46 6.48 20.66
N LEU A 140 5.82 5.31 20.52
CA LEU A 140 4.65 4.95 21.33
C LEU A 140 5.03 4.75 22.80
N ASP A 141 6.10 4.01 23.09
CA ASP A 141 6.62 3.85 24.45
C ASP A 141 6.99 5.22 25.06
N LYS A 142 7.50 6.15 24.24
CA LYS A 142 7.81 7.52 24.67
C LYS A 142 6.57 8.36 24.94
N VAL A 143 5.51 8.22 24.14
CA VAL A 143 4.21 8.87 24.39
C VAL A 143 3.62 8.38 25.72
N ASP A 144 3.62 7.07 25.97
CA ASP A 144 3.15 6.48 27.23
C ASP A 144 3.98 6.93 28.44
N GLN A 145 5.31 7.04 28.30
CA GLN A 145 6.17 7.63 29.31
C GLN A 145 5.76 9.08 29.63
N LEU A 146 5.67 9.93 28.59
CA LEU A 146 5.35 11.35 28.75
C LEU A 146 3.94 11.59 29.30
N GLN A 147 2.98 10.69 29.01
CA GLN A 147 1.64 10.74 29.61
C GLN A 147 1.66 10.40 31.10
N ARG A 148 2.42 9.38 31.51
CA ARG A 148 2.61 9.03 32.94
C ARG A 148 3.29 10.17 33.70
N GLU A 149 4.37 10.73 33.16
CA GLU A 149 5.07 11.89 33.75
C GLU A 149 4.15 13.12 33.86
N ASN A 150 3.39 13.44 32.80
CA ASN A 150 2.39 14.51 32.86
C ASN A 150 1.33 14.29 33.95
N SER A 151 0.91 13.05 34.16
CA SER A 151 -0.11 12.71 35.16
C SER A 151 0.44 12.86 36.58
N GLN A 152 1.65 12.34 36.83
CA GLN A 152 2.36 12.51 38.10
C GLN A 152 2.64 13.98 38.42
N LEU A 153 3.10 14.77 37.43
CA LEU A 153 3.34 16.20 37.61
C LEU A 153 2.05 16.96 37.92
N LYS A 154 0.91 16.60 37.30
CA LYS A 154 -0.40 17.20 37.64
C LYS A 154 -0.83 16.87 39.07
N GLU A 155 -0.66 15.61 39.50
CA GLU A 155 -0.94 15.19 40.88
C GLU A 155 -0.06 15.93 41.90
N GLN A 156 1.25 16.04 41.64
CA GLN A 156 2.17 16.80 42.48
C GLN A 156 1.79 18.29 42.55
N LEU A 157 1.38 18.89 41.43
CA LEU A 157 0.96 20.29 41.38
C LEU A 157 -0.35 20.52 42.16
N ILE A 158 -1.28 19.58 42.12
CA ILE A 158 -2.48 19.58 42.97
C ILE A 158 -2.09 19.44 44.45
N ALA A 159 -1.25 18.46 44.79
CA ALA A 159 -0.81 18.22 46.18
C ALA A 159 -0.07 19.44 46.77
N ALA A 160 0.85 20.04 46.01
CA ALA A 160 1.59 21.23 46.41
C ALA A 160 0.67 22.46 46.58
N LYS A 161 -0.33 22.64 45.71
CA LYS A 161 -1.36 23.69 45.88
C LYS A 161 -2.19 23.45 47.14
N THR A 162 -2.63 22.23 47.39
CA THR A 162 -3.41 21.87 48.59
C THR A 162 -2.57 22.05 49.87
N GLN A 163 -1.28 21.70 49.85
CA GLN A 163 -0.37 21.99 50.97
C GLN A 163 -0.16 23.49 51.17
N ALA A 164 0.03 24.28 50.11
CA ALA A 164 0.17 25.73 50.20
C ALA A 164 -1.09 26.43 50.76
N ILE A 165 -2.28 25.88 50.50
CA ILE A 165 -3.55 26.35 51.07
C ILE A 165 -3.69 25.95 52.55
N ASN A 166 -3.22 24.74 52.91
CA ASN A 166 -3.39 24.18 54.27
C ASN A 166 -2.24 24.48 55.24
N THR A 167 -1.16 25.14 54.80
CA THR A 167 -0.04 25.53 55.67
C THR A 167 -0.40 26.84 56.38
N PRO A 168 -0.55 26.87 57.73
CA PRO A 168 -0.83 28.11 58.44
C PRO A 168 0.33 29.08 58.24
N ARG A 169 0.03 30.26 57.68
CA ARG A 169 1.01 31.34 57.52
C ARG A 169 1.51 31.71 58.93
N PRO A 170 2.83 31.62 59.23
CA PRO A 170 3.32 31.97 60.55
C PRO A 170 3.01 33.45 60.80
N SER A 171 2.30 33.73 61.89
CA SER A 171 1.99 35.09 62.33
C SER A 171 3.27 35.80 62.73
N VAL A 172 3.92 36.47 61.77
CA VAL A 172 5.01 37.40 62.05
C VAL A 172 4.40 38.56 62.83
N SER A 173 4.64 38.55 64.14
CA SER A 173 4.24 39.65 65.03
C SER A 173 5.07 40.88 64.68
N MET A 174 4.49 41.76 63.84
CA MET A 174 5.11 43.00 63.41
C MET A 174 5.15 43.98 64.58
N ILE A 175 6.26 44.00 65.30
CA ILE A 175 6.62 45.11 66.19
C ILE A 175 6.87 46.32 65.27
N ALA A 176 6.03 47.34 65.39
CA ALA A 176 6.08 48.51 64.53
C ALA A 176 7.26 49.43 64.90
N PRO A 177 8.10 49.85 63.94
CA PRO A 177 8.91 51.05 64.06
C PRO A 177 8.10 52.31 63.72
N GLU A 178 8.38 53.37 64.46
CA GLU A 178 7.79 54.71 64.39
C GLU A 178 8.20 55.46 63.10
N PRO A 179 7.36 56.36 62.53
CA PRO A 179 7.64 57.01 61.25
C PRO A 179 8.57 58.22 61.38
N ALA A 180 9.77 58.13 60.82
CA ALA A 180 10.64 59.28 60.56
C ALA A 180 10.51 59.75 59.10
N SER A 181 10.62 61.07 58.90
CA SER A 181 10.33 61.78 57.64
C SER A 181 11.54 61.89 56.69
N ALA A 182 11.33 62.51 55.52
CA ALA A 182 12.34 63.00 54.56
C ALA A 182 13.10 61.92 53.75
N ASP A 183 13.54 62.14 52.50
CA ASP A 183 13.29 63.20 51.50
C ASP A 183 13.65 62.66 50.08
N ALA A 184 13.45 63.48 49.05
CA ALA A 184 13.61 63.24 47.61
C ALA A 184 14.86 62.47 47.12
N GLY A 185 14.69 61.80 45.96
CA GLY A 185 15.81 61.32 45.14
C GLY A 185 15.40 60.35 44.04
N SER A 186 15.05 60.83 42.84
CA SER A 186 15.15 60.03 41.61
C SER A 186 16.64 59.89 41.22
N PRO A 187 17.02 58.83 40.48
CA PRO A 187 16.89 58.90 39.01
C PRO A 187 16.44 57.57 38.36
N ASP A 188 16.32 57.57 37.03
CA ASP A 188 16.77 56.56 36.04
C ASP A 188 16.81 55.05 36.38
N ASP A 189 16.64 54.13 35.43
CA ASP A 189 16.22 54.19 34.03
C ASP A 189 15.97 52.73 33.57
N SER A 190 14.86 52.48 32.87
CA SER A 190 14.64 51.34 31.94
C SER A 190 14.84 49.87 32.39
N PRO A 191 14.39 48.89 31.59
CA PRO A 191 13.13 48.87 30.86
C PRO A 191 12.28 47.61 31.15
N ILE A 192 11.00 47.71 30.82
CA ILE A 192 10.04 46.61 30.82
C ILE A 192 10.49 45.52 29.84
N ALA A 193 10.71 44.30 30.34
CA ALA A 193 10.95 43.13 29.50
C ALA A 193 9.66 42.74 28.74
N ARG A 194 9.53 43.24 27.52
CA ARG A 194 8.48 42.88 26.57
C ARG A 194 8.80 41.52 25.96
N ALA A 195 7.83 40.60 25.97
CA ALA A 195 7.97 39.32 25.28
C ALA A 195 8.12 39.53 23.76
N PRO A 196 8.98 38.76 23.07
CA PRO A 196 9.02 38.76 21.62
C PRO A 196 7.89 37.89 21.05
N ASP A 197 6.98 38.52 20.31
CA ASP A 197 6.14 37.82 19.34
C ASP A 197 7.01 37.23 18.22
N ALA A 198 6.51 36.18 17.57
CA ALA A 198 7.22 35.43 16.55
C ALA A 198 7.34 36.18 15.22
N ASP A 199 8.45 35.99 14.51
CA ASP A 199 8.49 36.06 13.05
C ASP A 199 9.53 35.04 12.49
N PRO A 200 9.23 34.26 11.43
CA PRO A 200 10.12 33.21 10.93
C PRO A 200 10.94 33.66 9.72
N ALA A 201 12.27 33.76 9.87
CA ALA A 201 13.19 33.99 8.76
C ALA A 201 14.49 33.19 8.92
N GLY A 202 14.55 31.99 8.35
CA GLY A 202 15.76 31.19 8.27
C GLY A 202 16.68 31.63 7.11
N PRO A 203 18.02 31.42 7.19
CA PRO A 203 18.94 31.76 6.10
C PRO A 203 18.66 30.92 4.84
N LEU A 204 18.67 31.59 3.68
CA LEU A 204 18.51 30.97 2.38
C LEU A 204 19.71 30.07 2.04
N ALA A 205 19.45 28.76 1.88
CA ALA A 205 20.40 27.84 1.24
C ALA A 205 20.39 28.07 -0.29
N PRO A 206 21.54 27.95 -0.99
CA PRO A 206 21.60 28.13 -2.43
C PRO A 206 20.88 26.99 -3.18
N ALA A 207 20.06 27.34 -4.16
CA ALA A 207 19.36 26.36 -4.98
C ALA A 207 20.32 25.64 -5.95
N PRO A 208 20.12 24.33 -6.24
CA PRO A 208 20.86 23.63 -7.28
C PRO A 208 20.48 24.15 -8.67
N VAL A 209 21.48 24.52 -9.47
CA VAL A 209 21.29 24.89 -10.88
C VAL A 209 20.87 23.67 -11.72
N PRO A 210 19.82 23.76 -12.56
CA PRO A 210 19.46 22.68 -13.46
C PRO A 210 20.40 22.67 -14.67
N VAL A 211 21.34 21.73 -14.70
CA VAL A 211 22.13 21.45 -15.90
C VAL A 211 21.22 20.75 -16.92
N ALA A 212 20.88 21.44 -18.01
CA ALA A 212 20.11 20.86 -19.10
C ALA A 212 20.93 19.76 -19.80
N PRO A 213 20.33 18.59 -20.15
CA PRO A 213 21.01 17.58 -20.94
C PRO A 213 21.24 18.10 -22.37
N PRO A 214 22.39 17.77 -23.02
CA PRO A 214 22.64 18.17 -24.39
C PRO A 214 21.62 17.51 -25.34
N ALA A 215 21.02 18.33 -26.21
CA ALA A 215 20.08 17.85 -27.21
C ALA A 215 20.77 16.89 -28.20
N ARG A 216 20.19 15.69 -28.40
CA ARG A 216 20.57 14.86 -29.55
C ARG A 216 20.07 15.53 -30.84
N PRO A 217 20.84 15.48 -31.94
CA PRO A 217 20.36 15.92 -33.24
C PRO A 217 19.19 15.03 -33.68
N GLN A 218 18.07 15.66 -34.08
CA GLN A 218 16.97 14.96 -34.74
C GLN A 218 17.29 14.76 -36.23
N PRO A 219 16.97 13.61 -36.83
CA PRO A 219 17.13 13.41 -38.28
C PRO A 219 16.23 14.38 -39.06
N THR A 220 16.81 15.05 -40.07
CA THR A 220 16.09 15.93 -40.99
C THR A 220 15.16 15.13 -41.91
N ALA A 221 13.84 15.29 -41.74
CA ALA A 221 12.88 14.95 -42.78
C ALA A 221 12.77 16.12 -43.79
N PRO A 222 12.72 15.87 -45.11
CA PRO A 222 12.83 16.92 -46.12
C PRO A 222 11.57 17.80 -46.21
N THR A 223 11.80 19.09 -46.44
CA THR A 223 10.78 20.11 -46.69
C THR A 223 10.02 19.83 -47.98
N VAL A 224 8.68 19.81 -47.91
CA VAL A 224 7.81 20.08 -49.07
C VAL A 224 7.10 21.40 -48.80
N SER A 225 7.32 22.36 -49.68
CA SER A 225 6.70 23.70 -49.66
C SER A 225 5.80 23.83 -50.88
N LEU A 226 4.60 24.42 -50.73
CA LEU A 226 3.92 25.26 -51.74
C LEU A 226 2.58 25.87 -51.25
N ASN A 227 2.64 27.17 -50.91
CA ASN A 227 1.64 28.26 -51.00
C ASN A 227 0.10 28.03 -51.11
N ARG A 228 -0.63 28.61 -50.11
CA ARG A 228 -1.64 29.73 -50.19
C ARG A 228 -3.02 29.43 -50.88
N PRO A 229 -4.21 30.03 -50.52
CA PRO A 229 -4.48 31.33 -49.83
C PRO A 229 -5.33 31.36 -48.54
N SER A 230 -5.46 32.59 -48.00
CA SER A 230 -6.04 33.01 -46.72
C SER A 230 -7.42 33.67 -46.84
N VAL A 231 -8.30 33.42 -45.86
CA VAL A 231 -9.42 34.21 -45.28
C VAL A 231 -9.75 33.51 -43.94
N ALA A 232 -10.09 34.08 -42.77
CA ALA A 232 -10.32 35.44 -42.25
C ALA A 232 -9.78 35.57 -40.79
N THR A 233 -10.11 36.64 -40.06
CA THR A 233 -9.94 36.79 -38.60
C THR A 233 -11.02 37.74 -38.04
N PRO A 234 -11.57 37.50 -36.83
CA PRO A 234 -11.66 38.60 -35.84
C PRO A 234 -11.30 38.19 -34.37
N PRO A 235 -11.14 39.15 -33.43
CA PRO A 235 -10.54 39.01 -32.08
C PRO A 235 -11.61 39.12 -30.94
N PRO A 236 -11.34 39.48 -29.64
CA PRO A 236 -10.12 39.54 -28.81
C PRO A 236 -10.22 38.76 -27.44
N ALA A 237 -9.19 38.83 -26.57
CA ALA A 237 -9.20 38.32 -25.17
C ALA A 237 -10.02 39.25 -24.22
N ALA A 238 -10.48 38.93 -23.00
CA ALA A 238 -10.15 37.94 -21.95
C ALA A 238 -11.44 37.69 -21.06
N PRO A 239 -11.49 36.91 -19.94
CA PRO A 239 -10.53 36.82 -18.83
C PRO A 239 -10.13 35.38 -18.42
N ARG A 240 -9.13 35.26 -17.52
CA ARG A 240 -8.67 34.00 -16.93
C ARG A 240 -9.64 33.50 -15.83
N PRO A 241 -10.25 32.31 -15.94
CA PRO A 241 -11.00 31.70 -14.83
C PRO A 241 -10.04 31.15 -13.76
N ALA A 242 -10.51 31.18 -12.50
CA ALA A 242 -9.74 30.79 -11.33
C ALA A 242 -9.46 29.27 -11.23
N ALA A 243 -8.59 28.91 -10.29
CA ALA A 243 -8.33 27.50 -9.93
C ALA A 243 -9.65 26.77 -9.59
N PRO A 244 -9.88 25.55 -10.11
CA PRO A 244 -11.13 24.85 -9.89
C PRO A 244 -11.22 24.30 -8.46
N VAL A 245 -11.99 24.99 -7.62
CA VAL A 245 -12.57 24.43 -6.40
C VAL A 245 -13.42 23.20 -6.70
N VAL A 246 -13.47 22.28 -5.74
CA VAL A 246 -14.02 20.93 -5.89
C VAL A 246 -15.53 20.97 -6.17
N SER A 247 -15.98 20.25 -7.20
CA SER A 247 -17.35 19.73 -7.26
C SER A 247 -17.40 18.38 -7.98
N ALA A 248 -18.34 17.54 -7.58
CA ALA A 248 -18.41 16.14 -7.92
C ALA A 248 -18.97 15.92 -9.33
N ASN A 249 -18.07 15.72 -10.29
CA ASN A 249 -18.40 15.16 -11.61
C ASN A 249 -17.67 13.83 -11.73
N ALA A 250 -18.40 12.74 -11.95
CA ALA A 250 -17.85 11.40 -12.15
C ALA A 250 -16.85 11.40 -13.31
N ARG A 251 -15.56 11.39 -12.99
CA ARG A 251 -14.49 11.45 -14.00
C ARG A 251 -14.33 10.06 -14.58
N ARG A 252 -14.08 9.96 -15.89
CA ARG A 252 -13.68 8.68 -16.48
C ARG A 252 -12.18 8.65 -16.71
N HIS A 253 -11.60 7.46 -16.56
CA HIS A 253 -10.16 7.24 -16.67
C HIS A 253 -9.87 6.07 -17.61
N THR A 254 -9.13 6.33 -18.68
CA THR A 254 -8.63 5.31 -19.61
C THR A 254 -7.38 4.65 -19.04
N ILE A 255 -7.46 3.35 -18.75
CA ILE A 255 -6.38 2.53 -18.18
C ILE A 255 -5.13 2.57 -19.06
N ALA A 256 -4.01 3.01 -18.48
CA ALA A 256 -2.69 2.90 -19.06
C ALA A 256 -1.95 1.63 -18.55
N LYS A 257 -0.77 1.36 -19.12
CA LYS A 257 0.07 0.23 -18.72
C LYS A 257 0.54 0.41 -17.28
N GLY A 258 0.12 -0.50 -16.39
CA GLY A 258 0.51 -0.51 -14.98
C GLY A 258 -0.50 0.14 -14.02
N ASP A 259 -1.61 0.67 -14.51
CA ASP A 259 -2.69 1.13 -13.63
C ASP A 259 -3.37 -0.03 -12.90
N THR A 260 -3.80 0.26 -11.68
CA THR A 260 -4.52 -0.64 -10.77
C THR A 260 -5.59 0.14 -10.03
N LEU A 261 -6.65 -0.51 -9.55
CA LEU A 261 -7.69 0.19 -8.78
C LEU A 261 -7.12 0.94 -7.56
N PHE A 262 -6.05 0.40 -6.94
CA PHE A 262 -5.32 1.03 -5.85
C PHE A 262 -4.52 2.27 -6.27
N SER A 263 -3.81 2.23 -7.40
CA SER A 263 -3.04 3.38 -7.89
C SER A 263 -3.96 4.49 -8.39
N LEU A 264 -5.08 4.14 -9.04
CA LEU A 264 -6.14 5.08 -9.40
C LEU A 264 -6.79 5.70 -8.16
N ALA A 265 -7.12 4.91 -7.13
CA ALA A 265 -7.66 5.45 -5.88
C ALA A 265 -6.67 6.38 -5.16
N GLN A 266 -5.36 6.07 -5.19
CA GLN A 266 -4.34 7.00 -4.69
C GLN A 266 -4.28 8.29 -5.51
N ARG A 267 -4.38 8.19 -6.84
CA ARG A 267 -4.30 9.33 -7.77
C ARG A 267 -5.51 10.26 -7.67
N TYR A 268 -6.70 9.71 -7.51
CA TYR A 268 -7.97 10.46 -7.53
C TYR A 268 -8.51 10.83 -6.15
N TYR A 269 -8.25 10.02 -5.12
CA TYR A 269 -8.73 10.29 -3.74
C TYR A 269 -7.61 10.56 -2.72
N GLY A 270 -6.34 10.48 -3.12
CA GLY A 270 -5.22 10.53 -2.18
C GLY A 270 -5.12 9.32 -1.25
N ASN A 271 -5.97 8.30 -1.41
CA ASN A 271 -6.10 7.18 -0.49
C ASN A 271 -6.36 5.86 -1.25
N ARG A 272 -5.36 4.98 -1.28
CA ARG A 272 -5.43 3.64 -1.89
C ARG A 272 -6.67 2.84 -1.45
N SER A 273 -7.12 2.97 -0.19
CA SER A 273 -8.23 2.17 0.37
C SER A 273 -9.58 2.43 -0.31
N ARG A 274 -9.74 3.56 -1.02
CA ARG A 274 -10.96 3.90 -1.79
C ARG A 274 -11.07 3.21 -3.15
N TRP A 275 -10.18 2.26 -3.45
CA TRP A 275 -10.25 1.40 -4.64
C TRP A 275 -11.59 0.63 -4.74
N ARG A 276 -12.21 0.33 -3.61
CA ARG A 276 -13.52 -0.33 -3.54
C ARG A 276 -14.65 0.51 -4.13
N ASP A 277 -14.55 1.83 -4.02
CA ASP A 277 -15.55 2.76 -4.57
C ASP A 277 -15.49 2.75 -6.10
N ILE A 278 -14.27 2.74 -6.66
CA ILE A 278 -14.02 2.56 -8.10
C ILE A 278 -14.56 1.20 -8.57
N TYR A 279 -14.27 0.13 -7.83
CA TYR A 279 -14.79 -1.21 -8.15
C TYR A 279 -16.32 -1.27 -8.12
N ALA A 280 -16.96 -0.70 -7.08
CA ALA A 280 -18.41 -0.65 -6.93
C ALA A 280 -19.09 0.11 -8.08
N ALA A 281 -18.48 1.20 -8.54
CA ALA A 281 -19.00 2.00 -9.66
C ALA A 281 -18.82 1.35 -11.05
N ASN A 282 -18.00 0.29 -11.16
CA ASN A 282 -17.67 -0.39 -12.42
C ASN A 282 -17.95 -1.91 -12.37
N ARG A 283 -18.91 -2.35 -11.54
CA ARG A 283 -19.36 -3.76 -11.47
C ARG A 283 -19.89 -4.31 -12.80
N ASP A 284 -20.26 -3.43 -13.73
CA ASP A 284 -20.65 -3.75 -15.11
C ASP A 284 -19.46 -4.19 -15.98
N GLN A 285 -18.22 -3.78 -15.64
CA GLN A 285 -17.00 -4.14 -16.37
C GLN A 285 -16.06 -5.05 -15.56
N LEU A 286 -16.15 -5.02 -14.22
CA LEU A 286 -15.25 -5.73 -13.31
C LEU A 286 -16.05 -6.80 -12.54
N SER A 287 -15.95 -8.05 -13.00
CA SER A 287 -16.66 -9.20 -12.41
C SER A 287 -16.16 -9.58 -11.00
N SER A 288 -14.92 -9.20 -10.65
CA SER A 288 -14.30 -9.49 -9.37
C SER A 288 -13.30 -8.41 -8.97
N GLU A 289 -12.96 -8.33 -7.68
CA GLU A 289 -11.95 -7.41 -7.13
C GLU A 289 -10.54 -7.62 -7.74
N ASN A 290 -10.27 -8.85 -8.22
CA ASN A 290 -9.01 -9.26 -8.83
C ASN A 290 -9.07 -9.29 -10.38
N THR A 291 -10.12 -8.77 -11.00
CA THR A 291 -10.24 -8.75 -12.47
C THR A 291 -9.11 -7.89 -13.06
N PRO A 292 -8.26 -8.44 -13.96
CA PRO A 292 -7.13 -7.69 -14.52
C PRO A 292 -7.61 -6.54 -15.41
N LEU A 293 -7.11 -5.33 -15.16
CA LEU A 293 -7.47 -4.15 -15.93
C LEU A 293 -6.81 -4.19 -17.31
N ARG A 294 -7.63 -4.06 -18.38
CA ARG A 294 -7.13 -4.05 -19.77
C ARG A 294 -6.72 -2.62 -20.15
N ILE A 295 -5.56 -2.47 -20.79
CA ILE A 295 -5.10 -1.17 -21.31
C ILE A 295 -6.13 -0.66 -22.33
N GLY A 296 -6.50 0.62 -22.24
CA GLY A 296 -7.53 1.24 -23.06
C GLY A 296 -8.97 1.11 -22.52
N MET A 297 -9.21 0.30 -21.48
CA MET A 297 -10.51 0.24 -20.79
C MET A 297 -10.81 1.57 -20.09
N GLU A 298 -12.07 1.98 -20.02
CA GLU A 298 -12.49 3.23 -19.39
C GLU A 298 -13.27 2.96 -18.09
N LEU A 299 -12.70 3.35 -16.94
CA LEU A 299 -13.34 3.22 -15.62
C LEU A 299 -13.97 4.54 -15.18
N LYS A 300 -15.17 4.45 -14.60
CA LYS A 300 -15.84 5.53 -13.87
C LYS A 300 -15.13 5.74 -12.52
N ILE A 301 -14.80 6.97 -12.18
CA ILE A 301 -14.21 7.39 -10.90
C ILE A 301 -15.27 8.26 -10.19
N PRO A 302 -15.95 7.74 -9.14
CA PRO A 302 -16.89 8.49 -8.31
C PRO A 302 -16.34 9.79 -7.72
#